data_AF-A0A945ZLA8-F1
#
_entry.id   AF-A0A945ZLA8-F1
#
_cell.length_a   1.000
_cell.length_b   1.000
_cell.length_c   1.000
_cell.angle_alpha   90.00
_cell.angle_beta   90.00
_cell.angle_gamma   90.00
#
_symmetry.space_group_name_H-M   'P 1'
#
loop_
_entity.id
_entity.type
_entity.pdbx_description
1 polymer ?
#
loop_
_entity_poly.entity_id
_entity_poly.type
_entity_poly.pdbx_seq_one_letter_code
_entity_poly.pdbx_strand_id
1 'polypeptide(L)'
;MITEYNRLSGLQKVAILFSVLGESLAMNLVQDISKTDIRKIRSTIRELDQIAFSVKKQVMEEFYFSFLSEDFQEKEEGPIEPFAFLESLTDEQINGLATKENTRVVAVLLAQLPSEKRISILNKMAPEDKGEVLLDLGNLDNIPLEGIIEVANKLREKSHFLPKTVDFSRGGGKDIAEIIGLMAPEEEEKYLSAIQNENPELFKEIKKYHLAFDDIFEIFPDNIIRDLMNSVELDTLALALKGVDQEKVDRVIENLPQKKQAMYESVEGAVSKRDIDGARKEITTAAKKMEADGAFNLADMLGGSEMVE
;
A
#
# COMPACT_ATOMS: atom_id res chain seq x y z
N MET A 1 23.02 14.32 46.25
CA MET A 1 22.45 13.21 45.47
C MET A 1 21.77 13.82 44.25
N ILE A 2 22.11 13.37 43.04
CA ILE A 2 21.52 13.85 41.79
C ILE A 2 20.19 13.13 41.57
N THR A 3 19.10 13.90 41.49
CA THR A 3 17.73 13.40 41.41
C THR A 3 16.99 13.88 40.15
N GLU A 4 17.50 14.88 39.44
CA GLU A 4 16.86 15.48 38.27
C GLU A 4 17.60 15.12 36.97
N TYR A 5 16.98 14.27 36.14
CA TYR A 5 17.54 13.81 34.88
C TYR A 5 17.68 14.93 33.83
N ASN A 6 16.70 15.83 33.73
CA ASN A 6 16.64 16.87 32.68
C ASN A 6 17.77 17.92 32.78
N ARG A 7 18.54 17.92 33.87
CA ARG A 7 19.68 18.83 34.09
C ARG A 7 21.02 18.21 33.73
N LEU A 8 21.04 16.95 33.30
CA LEU A 8 22.26 16.24 32.95
C LEU A 8 22.73 16.60 31.54
N SER A 9 24.00 16.97 31.43
CA SER A 9 24.70 17.10 30.15
C SER A 9 24.94 15.74 29.50
N GLY A 10 25.15 15.70 28.18
CA GLY A 10 25.49 14.47 27.46
C GLY A 10 26.70 13.75 28.05
N LEU A 11 27.74 14.49 28.46
CA LEU A 11 28.93 13.92 29.10
C LEU A 11 28.60 13.25 30.46
N GLN A 12 27.71 13.86 31.25
CA GLN A 12 27.26 13.28 32.52
C GLN A 12 26.39 12.05 32.30
N LYS A 13 25.55 12.03 31.27
CA LYS A 13 24.76 10.86 30.89
C LYS A 13 25.66 9.69 30.45
N VAL A 14 26.65 9.96 29.61
CA VAL A 14 27.67 8.95 29.22
C VAL A 14 28.46 8.47 30.44
N ALA A 15 28.85 9.36 31.35
CA ALA A 15 29.51 8.99 32.61
C ALA A 15 28.62 8.08 33.48
N ILE A 16 27.32 8.36 33.56
CA ILE A 16 26.36 7.50 34.27
C ILE A 16 26.28 6.12 33.61
N LEU A 17 26.16 6.04 32.29
CA LEU A 17 26.18 4.79 31.53
C LEU A 17 27.45 3.96 31.83
N PHE A 18 28.62 4.59 31.77
CA PHE A 18 29.91 3.96 32.09
C PHE A 18 30.00 3.51 33.56
N SER A 19 29.39 4.25 34.48
CA SER A 19 29.36 3.88 35.91
C SER A 19 28.47 2.67 36.20
N VAL A 20 27.44 2.44 35.38
CA VAL A 20 26.48 1.33 35.56
C VAL A 20 26.97 0.06 34.85
N LEU A 21 27.41 0.19 33.59
CA LEU A 21 27.86 -0.95 32.78
C LEU A 21 29.30 -1.37 33.04
N GLY A 22 30.11 -0.46 33.60
CA GLY A 22 31.55 -0.62 33.71
C GLY A 22 32.27 -0.24 32.40
N GLU A 23 33.52 0.19 32.56
CA GLU A 23 34.31 0.76 31.47
C GLU A 23 34.51 -0.22 30.30
N SER A 24 34.76 -1.50 30.58
CA SER A 24 34.98 -2.50 29.52
C SER A 24 33.76 -2.74 28.64
N LEU A 25 32.57 -2.78 29.24
CA LEU A 25 31.33 -3.04 28.49
C LEU A 25 30.86 -1.78 27.77
N ALA A 26 30.93 -0.63 28.44
CA ALA A 26 30.54 0.65 27.84
C ALA A 26 31.41 1.01 26.62
N MET A 27 32.70 0.63 26.62
CA MET A 27 33.60 0.82 25.47
C MET A 27 33.23 -0.05 24.26
N ASN A 28 32.51 -1.16 24.43
CA ASN A 28 32.02 -1.97 23.32
C ASN A 28 30.75 -1.38 22.68
N LEU A 29 30.00 -0.57 23.43
CA LEU A 29 28.74 0.03 22.97
C LEU A 29 28.94 1.36 22.27
N VAL A 30 30.02 2.09 22.57
CA VAL A 30 30.29 3.39 21.94
C VAL A 30 31.53 3.28 21.05
N GLN A 31 31.30 3.39 19.73
CA GLN A 31 32.37 3.32 18.73
C GLN A 31 33.17 4.64 18.70
N ASP A 32 34.46 4.56 18.36
CA ASP A 32 35.33 5.71 18.06
C ASP A 32 35.49 6.80 19.15
N ILE A 33 35.41 6.46 20.45
CA ILE A 33 35.73 7.42 21.52
C ILE A 33 37.25 7.73 21.58
N SER A 34 37.60 9.01 21.54
CA SER A 34 38.98 9.45 21.72
C SER A 34 39.52 9.21 23.15
N LYS A 35 40.83 8.99 23.30
CA LYS A 35 41.49 8.87 24.62
C LYS A 35 41.28 10.11 25.51
N THR A 36 41.06 11.28 24.92
CA THR A 36 40.79 12.52 25.63
C THR A 36 39.39 12.51 26.23
N ASP A 37 38.41 12.00 25.51
CA ASP A 37 37.02 11.96 25.97
C ASP A 37 36.81 10.88 27.02
N ILE A 38 37.50 9.74 26.93
CA ILE A 38 37.55 8.74 28.01
C ILE A 38 38.04 9.35 29.32
N ARG A 39 39.08 10.21 29.26
CA ARG A 39 39.59 10.90 30.46
C ARG A 39 38.58 11.87 31.04
N LYS A 40 37.85 12.61 30.19
CA LYS A 40 36.77 13.50 30.62
C LYS A 40 35.65 12.70 31.29
N ILE A 41 35.18 11.62 30.66
CA ILE A 41 34.16 10.72 31.19
C ILE A 41 34.59 10.19 32.57
N ARG A 42 35.83 9.72 32.71
CA ARG A 42 36.35 9.22 33.99
C ARG A 42 36.43 10.31 35.07
N SER A 43 36.77 11.55 34.70
CA SER A 43 36.73 12.69 35.64
C SER A 43 35.30 12.94 36.10
N THR A 44 34.36 13.00 35.15
CA THR A 44 32.94 13.23 35.43
C THR A 44 32.36 12.13 36.32
N ILE A 45 32.71 10.85 36.13
CA ILE A 45 32.28 9.76 37.02
C ILE A 45 32.72 10.01 38.47
N ARG A 46 33.92 10.54 38.68
CA ARG A 46 34.44 10.83 40.03
C ARG A 46 33.78 12.02 40.68
N GLU A 47 33.31 12.98 39.89
CA GLU A 47 32.56 14.14 40.35
C GLU A 47 31.07 13.81 40.63
N LEU A 48 30.55 12.77 39.99
CA LEU A 48 29.20 12.26 40.18
C LEU A 48 29.12 11.36 41.42
N ASP A 49 29.02 11.96 42.62
CA ASP A 49 29.01 11.23 43.91
C ASP A 49 27.89 10.17 44.02
N GLN A 50 26.63 10.62 44.10
CA GLN A 50 25.47 9.80 44.44
C GLN A 50 24.35 10.13 43.46
N ILE A 51 24.08 9.22 42.53
CA ILE A 51 23.01 9.36 41.54
C ILE A 51 21.84 8.47 41.98
N ALA A 52 20.64 9.04 42.01
CA ALA A 52 19.43 8.28 42.33
C ALA A 52 19.19 7.15 41.31
N PHE A 53 18.65 6.03 41.78
CA PHE A 53 18.36 4.86 40.93
C PHE A 53 17.44 5.21 39.76
N SER A 54 16.44 6.06 39.98
CA SER A 54 15.53 6.55 38.93
C SER A 54 16.26 7.25 37.79
N VAL A 55 17.26 8.08 38.10
CA VAL A 55 18.06 8.79 37.11
C VAL A 55 18.97 7.82 36.35
N LYS A 56 19.57 6.84 37.04
CA LYS A 56 20.36 5.78 36.37
C LYS A 56 19.48 4.99 35.40
N LYS A 57 18.28 4.59 35.83
CA LYS A 57 17.30 3.87 34.99
C LYS A 57 16.95 4.67 33.74
N GLN A 58 16.61 5.95 33.90
CA GLN A 58 16.22 6.81 32.78
C GLN A 58 17.35 7.03 31.76
N VAL A 59 18.60 7.17 32.22
CA VAL A 59 19.77 7.23 31.33
C VAL A 59 19.98 5.89 30.60
N MET A 60 19.85 4.77 31.30
CA MET A 60 19.97 3.44 30.67
C MET A 60 18.91 3.21 29.60
N GLU A 61 17.66 3.61 29.86
CA GLU A 61 16.55 3.54 28.91
C GLU A 61 16.84 4.40 27.67
N GLU A 62 17.24 5.67 27.85
CA GLU A 62 17.61 6.57 26.75
C GLU A 62 18.67 5.96 25.82
N PHE A 63 19.77 5.44 26.38
CA PHE A 63 20.83 4.81 25.59
C PHE A 63 20.38 3.49 24.95
N TYR A 64 19.62 2.67 25.68
CA TYR A 64 19.05 1.43 25.13
C TYR A 64 18.17 1.71 23.90
N PHE A 65 17.31 2.73 23.95
CA PHE A 65 16.50 3.14 22.80
C PHE A 65 17.38 3.65 21.65
N SER A 66 18.41 4.44 21.94
CA SER A 66 19.35 4.92 20.92
C SER A 66 20.04 3.76 20.20
N PHE A 67 20.54 2.77 20.93
CA PHE A 67 21.22 1.61 20.34
C PHE A 67 20.26 0.68 19.58
N LEU A 68 19.06 0.45 20.12
CA LEU A 68 18.02 -0.27 19.37
C LEU A 68 17.74 0.45 18.06
N SER A 69 17.60 1.78 18.08
CA SER A 69 17.32 2.55 16.87
C SER A 69 18.46 2.50 15.84
N GLU A 70 19.71 2.34 16.26
CA GLU A 70 20.86 2.14 15.36
C GLU A 70 20.83 0.77 14.66
N ASP A 71 20.45 -0.31 15.36
CA ASP A 71 20.26 -1.64 14.75
C ASP A 71 19.08 -1.67 13.75
N PHE A 72 18.14 -0.72 13.85
CA PHE A 72 17.03 -0.54 12.91
C PHE A 72 17.35 0.41 11.73
N GLN A 73 18.56 0.96 11.62
CA GLN A 73 18.91 1.87 10.51
C GLN A 73 19.19 1.15 9.18
N GLU A 74 18.16 0.53 8.60
CA GLU A 74 17.83 0.86 7.22
C GLU A 74 16.77 1.97 7.24
N LYS A 75 17.26 3.22 7.18
CA LYS A 75 16.55 4.47 6.84
C LYS A 75 15.03 4.54 7.15
N GLU A 76 14.67 5.22 8.22
CA GLU A 76 13.48 6.09 8.25
C GLU A 76 13.60 7.10 9.41
N GLU A 77 13.72 8.39 9.10
CA GLU A 77 13.63 9.49 10.09
C GLU A 77 12.15 9.70 10.42
N GLY A 78 11.70 9.20 11.58
CA GLY A 78 10.33 9.37 12.05
C GLY A 78 10.14 8.84 13.48
N PRO A 79 8.98 9.09 14.11
CA PRO A 79 8.59 8.41 15.35
C PRO A 79 8.72 6.90 15.16
N ILE A 80 9.23 6.19 16.17
CA ILE A 80 9.27 4.73 16.12
C ILE A 80 7.82 4.24 16.06
N GLU A 81 7.47 3.56 14.99
CA GLU A 81 6.17 2.90 14.80
C GLU A 81 6.38 1.37 14.84
N PRO A 82 6.38 0.75 16.04
CA PRO A 82 6.77 -0.65 16.19
C PRO A 82 5.89 -1.61 15.36
N PHE A 83 4.65 -1.20 15.10
CA PHE A 83 3.61 -1.98 14.43
C PHE A 83 3.35 -1.59 12.98
N ALA A 84 4.15 -0.71 12.36
CA ALA A 84 3.96 -0.29 10.96
C ALA A 84 3.90 -1.48 9.98
N PHE A 85 4.61 -2.58 10.28
CA PHE A 85 4.58 -3.80 9.47
C PHE A 85 3.17 -4.41 9.33
N LEU A 86 2.24 -4.16 10.26
CA LEU A 86 0.87 -4.67 10.20
C LEU A 86 0.09 -4.13 9.00
N GLU A 87 0.43 -2.94 8.51
CA GLU A 87 -0.23 -2.32 7.34
C GLU A 87 0.02 -3.12 6.07
N SER A 88 1.16 -3.82 6.00
CA SER A 88 1.53 -4.66 4.85
C SER A 88 0.91 -6.06 4.85
N LEU A 89 0.16 -6.42 5.91
CA LEU A 89 -0.37 -7.77 6.08
C LEU A 89 -1.85 -7.88 5.63
N THR A 90 -2.19 -9.02 5.02
CA THR A 90 -3.59 -9.34 4.69
C THR A 90 -4.39 -9.67 5.94
N ASP A 91 -5.72 -9.66 5.81
CA ASP A 91 -6.61 -10.01 6.92
C ASP A 91 -6.43 -11.47 7.37
N GLU A 92 -6.14 -12.41 6.47
CA GLU A 92 -5.79 -13.78 6.86
C GLU A 92 -4.48 -13.84 7.64
N GLN A 93 -3.48 -13.06 7.24
CA GLN A 93 -2.18 -13.02 7.93
C GLN A 93 -2.32 -12.42 9.32
N ILE A 94 -3.06 -11.32 9.47
CA ILE A 94 -3.35 -10.70 10.77
C ILE A 94 -4.11 -11.67 11.68
N ASN A 95 -5.11 -12.38 11.16
CA ASN A 95 -5.81 -13.42 11.91
C ASN A 95 -4.85 -14.57 12.30
N GLY A 96 -3.96 -14.97 11.40
CA GLY A 96 -2.94 -15.98 11.63
C GLY A 96 -1.95 -15.60 12.74
N LEU A 97 -1.58 -14.31 12.83
CA LEU A 97 -0.80 -13.78 13.96
C LEU A 97 -1.58 -13.91 15.27
N ALA A 98 -2.81 -13.40 15.32
CA ALA A 98 -3.60 -13.38 16.56
C ALA A 98 -3.87 -14.77 17.15
N THR A 99 -4.09 -15.79 16.30
CA THR A 99 -4.52 -17.13 16.73
C THR A 99 -3.49 -17.88 17.58
N LYS A 100 -2.20 -17.53 17.47
CA LYS A 100 -1.11 -18.22 18.18
C LYS A 100 -0.53 -17.42 19.35
N GLU A 101 -1.23 -16.39 19.80
CA GLU A 101 -0.80 -15.52 20.88
C GLU A 101 -1.70 -15.63 22.11
N ASN A 102 -1.20 -15.19 23.25
CA ASN A 102 -2.02 -15.06 24.45
C ASN A 102 -2.93 -13.81 24.38
N THR A 103 -3.95 -13.80 25.22
CA THR A 103 -4.97 -12.75 25.36
C THR A 103 -4.36 -11.34 25.46
N ARG A 104 -3.29 -11.18 26.24
CA ARG A 104 -2.61 -9.90 26.43
C ARG A 104 -1.86 -9.40 25.19
N VAL A 105 -1.17 -10.28 24.47
CA VAL A 105 -0.48 -9.93 23.21
C VAL A 105 -1.51 -9.64 22.11
N VAL A 106 -2.61 -10.40 22.06
CA VAL A 106 -3.74 -10.13 21.18
C VAL A 106 -4.32 -8.75 21.47
N ALA A 107 -4.49 -8.36 22.74
CA ALA A 107 -4.98 -7.03 23.10
C ALA A 107 -4.06 -5.92 22.60
N VAL A 108 -2.73 -6.08 22.77
CA VAL A 108 -1.74 -5.14 22.23
C VAL A 108 -1.85 -5.05 20.70
N LEU A 109 -1.95 -6.18 20.00
CA LEU A 109 -2.13 -6.23 18.54
C LEU A 109 -3.41 -5.51 18.11
N LEU A 110 -4.55 -5.81 18.76
CA LEU A 110 -5.84 -5.21 18.44
C LEU A 110 -5.83 -3.70 18.62
N ALA A 111 -5.14 -3.18 19.63
CA ALA A 111 -5.03 -1.73 19.87
C ALA A 111 -4.39 -0.98 18.69
N GLN A 112 -3.67 -1.66 17.80
CA GLN A 112 -3.00 -1.07 16.64
C GLN A 112 -3.81 -1.23 15.34
N LEU A 113 -4.98 -1.88 15.37
CA LEU A 113 -5.76 -2.21 14.18
C LEU A 113 -7.03 -1.35 14.05
N PRO A 114 -7.50 -1.08 12.81
CA PRO A 114 -8.78 -0.43 12.58
C PRO A 114 -9.95 -1.27 13.11
N SER A 115 -11.08 -0.62 13.40
CA SER A 115 -12.24 -1.22 14.08
C SER A 115 -12.78 -2.47 13.37
N GLU A 116 -12.80 -2.46 12.03
CA GLU A 116 -13.28 -3.57 11.21
C GLU A 116 -12.45 -4.85 11.42
N LYS A 117 -11.11 -4.71 11.37
CA LYS A 117 -10.18 -5.83 11.60
C LYS A 117 -10.25 -6.33 13.04
N ARG A 118 -10.39 -5.41 14.02
CA ARG A 118 -10.57 -5.78 15.43
C ARG A 118 -11.80 -6.68 15.63
N ILE A 119 -12.95 -6.28 15.08
CA ILE A 119 -14.19 -7.04 15.20
C ILE A 119 -14.10 -8.40 14.50
N SER A 120 -13.45 -8.46 13.33
CA SER A 120 -13.21 -9.72 12.60
C SER A 120 -12.45 -10.76 13.44
N ILE A 121 -11.38 -10.32 14.12
CA ILE A 121 -10.58 -11.18 15.00
C ILE A 121 -11.40 -11.61 16.22
N LEU A 122 -12.02 -10.65 16.92
CA LEU A 122 -12.83 -10.94 18.12
C LEU A 122 -13.94 -11.93 17.80
N ASN A 123 -14.65 -11.81 16.68
CA ASN A 123 -15.74 -12.71 16.31
C ASN A 123 -15.32 -14.18 16.14
N LYS A 124 -14.03 -14.45 15.92
CA LYS A 124 -13.47 -15.81 15.79
C LYS A 124 -12.98 -16.41 17.11
N MET A 125 -12.97 -15.64 18.19
CA MET A 125 -12.49 -16.08 19.51
C MET A 125 -13.57 -16.78 20.33
N ALA A 126 -13.15 -17.69 21.21
CA ALA A 126 -14.02 -18.26 22.23
C ALA A 126 -14.55 -17.17 23.17
N PRO A 127 -15.77 -17.31 23.73
CA PRO A 127 -16.36 -16.31 24.62
C PRO A 127 -15.46 -15.92 25.80
N GLU A 128 -14.74 -16.90 26.37
CA GLU A 128 -13.84 -16.72 27.50
C GLU A 128 -12.63 -15.86 27.11
N ASP A 129 -11.90 -16.27 26.06
CA ASP A 129 -10.74 -15.54 25.53
C ASP A 129 -11.12 -14.12 25.08
N LYS A 130 -12.28 -13.99 24.42
CA LYS A 130 -12.82 -12.68 24.00
C LYS A 130 -13.04 -11.77 25.20
N GLY A 131 -13.61 -12.28 26.29
CA GLY A 131 -13.83 -11.52 27.51
C GLY A 131 -12.51 -11.03 28.12
N GLU A 132 -11.50 -11.91 28.18
CA GLU A 132 -10.18 -11.56 28.71
C GLU A 132 -9.45 -10.53 27.84
N VAL A 133 -9.46 -10.71 26.51
CA VAL A 133 -8.88 -9.74 25.55
C VAL A 133 -9.50 -8.35 25.69
N LEU A 134 -10.82 -8.26 25.91
CA LEU A 134 -11.50 -6.99 26.11
C LEU A 134 -11.11 -6.32 27.43
N LEU A 135 -10.89 -7.10 28.50
CA LEU A 135 -10.37 -6.57 29.77
C LEU A 135 -8.92 -6.09 29.63
N ASP A 136 -8.08 -6.85 28.92
CA ASP A 136 -6.69 -6.47 28.67
C ASP A 136 -6.58 -5.21 27.81
N LEU A 137 -7.42 -5.07 26.78
CA LEU A 137 -7.52 -3.86 25.95
C LEU A 137 -7.79 -2.60 26.78
N GLY A 138 -8.58 -2.73 27.85
CA GLY A 138 -8.87 -1.63 28.78
C GLY A 138 -7.73 -1.28 29.74
N ASN A 139 -6.69 -2.12 29.86
CA ASN A 139 -5.61 -1.99 30.86
C ASN A 139 -4.20 -1.99 30.25
N LEU A 140 -4.08 -1.64 28.96
CA LEU A 140 -2.80 -1.61 28.24
C LEU A 140 -1.83 -0.52 28.71
N ASP A 141 -2.35 0.52 29.37
CA ASP A 141 -1.59 1.61 29.99
C ASP A 141 -0.58 1.14 31.05
N ASN A 142 -0.80 -0.06 31.62
CA ASN A 142 0.10 -0.68 32.59
C ASN A 142 1.28 -1.44 31.97
N ILE A 143 1.41 -1.45 30.63
CA ILE A 143 2.50 -2.13 29.92
C ILE A 143 3.62 -1.12 29.65
N PRO A 144 4.85 -1.35 30.14
CA PRO A 144 6.00 -0.51 29.80
C PRO A 144 6.26 -0.50 28.29
N LEU A 145 6.76 0.61 27.77
CA LEU A 145 7.04 0.78 26.34
C LEU A 145 7.97 -0.32 25.80
N GLU A 146 8.93 -0.75 26.61
CA GLU A 146 9.86 -1.84 26.26
C GLU A 146 9.11 -3.16 25.98
N GLY A 147 8.07 -3.45 26.77
CA GLY A 147 7.22 -4.62 26.57
C GLY A 147 6.38 -4.52 25.31
N ILE A 148 5.91 -3.32 24.96
CA ILE A 148 5.18 -3.08 23.69
C ILE A 148 6.11 -3.30 22.49
N ILE A 149 7.35 -2.81 22.55
CA ILE A 149 8.34 -2.99 21.49
C ILE A 149 8.74 -4.47 21.36
N GLU A 150 8.95 -5.17 22.46
CA GLU A 150 9.26 -6.61 22.44
C GLU A 150 8.12 -7.41 21.77
N VAL A 151 6.87 -7.10 22.12
CA VAL A 151 5.70 -7.71 21.48
C VAL A 151 5.69 -7.41 19.99
N ALA A 152 5.91 -6.16 19.59
CA ALA A 152 5.96 -5.78 18.18
C ALA A 152 7.04 -6.52 17.40
N ASN A 153 8.26 -6.61 17.95
CA ASN A 153 9.38 -7.34 17.34
C ASN A 153 9.07 -8.82 17.17
N LYS A 154 8.49 -9.46 18.19
CA LYS A 154 8.11 -10.87 18.14
C LYS A 154 7.01 -11.14 17.11
N LEU A 155 6.00 -10.26 17.03
CA LEU A 155 4.95 -10.36 16.03
C LEU A 155 5.48 -10.12 14.61
N ARG A 156 6.43 -9.18 14.45
CA ARG A 156 7.13 -8.91 13.19
C ARG A 156 7.95 -10.12 12.76
N GLU A 157 8.74 -10.72 13.65
CA GLU A 157 9.50 -11.93 13.33
C GLU A 157 8.56 -13.06 12.88
N LYS A 158 7.45 -13.27 13.61
CA LYS A 158 6.44 -14.27 13.25
C LYS A 158 5.76 -14.00 11.91
N SER A 159 5.55 -12.74 11.54
CA SER A 159 4.91 -12.39 10.26
C SER A 159 5.72 -12.85 9.04
N HIS A 160 7.04 -12.92 9.15
CA HIS A 160 7.92 -13.42 8.09
C HIS A 160 7.70 -14.92 7.79
N PHE A 161 7.24 -15.68 8.79
CA PHE A 161 6.96 -17.11 8.67
C PHE A 161 5.51 -17.43 8.30
N LEU A 162 4.64 -16.41 8.24
CA LEU A 162 3.32 -16.61 7.69
C LEU A 162 3.44 -16.94 6.21
N PRO A 163 2.58 -17.84 5.69
CA PRO A 163 2.46 -17.99 4.26
C PRO A 163 2.24 -16.60 3.67
N LYS A 164 3.22 -16.13 2.89
CA LYS A 164 2.93 -15.09 1.91
C LYS A 164 1.87 -15.72 1.06
N THR A 165 0.67 -15.17 1.05
CA THR A 165 -0.28 -15.51 0.00
C THR A 165 0.47 -15.20 -1.29
N VAL A 166 1.02 -16.23 -1.93
CA VAL A 166 1.21 -16.21 -3.38
C VAL A 166 -0.11 -15.69 -3.88
N ASP A 167 -0.06 -14.58 -4.61
CA ASP A 167 -1.21 -13.84 -5.12
C ASP A 167 -2.19 -14.82 -5.75
N PHE A 168 -3.11 -15.35 -4.93
CA PHE A 168 -3.99 -16.44 -5.33
C PHE A 168 -5.25 -15.74 -5.78
N SER A 169 -5.18 -15.17 -6.99
CA SER A 169 -6.38 -14.70 -7.64
C SER A 169 -7.30 -15.91 -7.82
N ARG A 170 -8.53 -15.81 -7.33
CA ARG A 170 -9.55 -16.85 -7.49
C ARG A 170 -10.16 -16.84 -8.91
N GLY A 171 -9.54 -16.12 -9.85
CA GLY A 171 -10.19 -15.74 -11.10
C GLY A 171 -11.25 -14.67 -10.86
N GLY A 172 -12.00 -14.35 -11.91
CA GLY A 172 -13.16 -13.46 -11.83
C GLY A 172 -13.35 -12.65 -13.10
N GLY A 173 -14.34 -11.74 -13.09
CA GLY A 173 -14.62 -10.88 -14.23
C GLY A 173 -13.41 -10.02 -14.63
N LYS A 174 -12.67 -9.50 -13.65
CA LYS A 174 -11.47 -8.68 -13.87
C LYS A 174 -10.34 -9.45 -14.58
N ASP A 175 -10.01 -10.65 -14.09
CA ASP A 175 -8.95 -11.46 -14.69
C ASP A 175 -9.31 -11.89 -16.12
N ILE A 176 -10.58 -12.25 -16.33
CA ILE A 176 -11.07 -12.60 -17.67
C ILE A 176 -11.06 -11.37 -18.58
N ALA A 177 -11.47 -10.19 -18.10
CA ALA A 177 -11.43 -8.94 -18.85
C ALA A 177 -10.02 -8.59 -19.33
N GLU A 178 -9.01 -8.83 -18.49
CA GLU A 178 -7.60 -8.64 -18.85
C GLU A 178 -7.18 -9.62 -19.94
N ILE A 179 -7.43 -10.92 -19.76
CA ILE A 179 -7.06 -11.96 -20.73
C ILE A 179 -7.77 -11.72 -22.08
N ILE A 180 -9.07 -11.46 -22.06
CA ILE A 180 -9.88 -11.19 -23.26
C ILE A 180 -9.38 -9.92 -23.97
N GLY A 181 -9.08 -8.85 -23.24
CA GLY A 181 -8.56 -7.62 -23.83
C GLY A 181 -7.17 -7.74 -24.46
N LEU A 182 -6.43 -8.83 -24.19
CA LEU A 182 -5.17 -9.13 -24.84
C LEU A 182 -5.35 -9.92 -26.15
N MET A 183 -6.53 -10.49 -26.40
CA MET A 183 -6.82 -11.27 -27.60
C MET A 183 -6.88 -10.40 -28.87
N ALA A 184 -7.08 -11.06 -30.02
CA ALA A 184 -7.46 -10.39 -31.25
C ALA A 184 -8.95 -10.02 -31.22
N PRO A 185 -9.40 -8.91 -31.85
CA PRO A 185 -10.78 -8.45 -31.74
C PRO A 185 -11.84 -9.49 -32.14
N GLU A 186 -11.55 -10.33 -33.14
CA GLU A 186 -12.46 -11.41 -33.56
C GLU A 186 -12.64 -12.50 -32.48
N GLU A 187 -11.58 -12.82 -31.75
CA GLU A 187 -11.64 -13.80 -30.66
C GLU A 187 -12.29 -13.19 -29.42
N GLU A 188 -11.96 -11.95 -29.10
CA GLU A 188 -12.57 -11.15 -28.03
C GLU A 188 -14.09 -11.11 -28.18
N GLU A 189 -14.60 -10.69 -29.34
CA GLU A 189 -16.04 -10.62 -29.62
C GLU A 189 -16.70 -12.01 -29.51
N LYS A 190 -16.05 -13.03 -30.08
CA LYS A 190 -16.55 -14.41 -30.05
C LYS A 190 -16.66 -14.96 -28.62
N TYR A 191 -15.63 -14.80 -27.79
CA TYR A 191 -15.63 -15.33 -26.43
C TYR A 191 -16.51 -14.51 -25.49
N LEU A 192 -16.57 -13.18 -25.64
CA LEU A 192 -17.51 -12.34 -24.91
C LEU A 192 -18.96 -12.73 -25.22
N SER A 193 -19.29 -12.96 -26.49
CA SER A 193 -20.62 -13.43 -26.90
C SER A 193 -20.95 -14.82 -26.32
N ALA A 194 -19.98 -15.73 -26.29
CA ALA A 194 -20.16 -17.04 -25.68
C ALA A 194 -20.42 -16.92 -24.17
N ILE A 195 -19.64 -16.11 -23.46
CA ILE A 195 -19.80 -15.87 -22.02
C ILE A 195 -21.13 -15.19 -21.72
N GLN A 196 -21.57 -14.22 -22.53
CA GLN A 196 -22.87 -13.57 -22.38
C GLN A 196 -24.03 -14.56 -22.46
N ASN A 197 -23.95 -15.53 -23.36
CA ASN A 197 -24.98 -16.55 -23.54
C ASN A 197 -24.98 -17.61 -22.45
N GLU A 198 -23.80 -18.04 -21.98
CA GLU A 198 -23.67 -19.10 -20.98
C GLU A 198 -23.82 -18.59 -19.53
N ASN A 199 -23.27 -17.41 -19.25
CA ASN A 199 -23.25 -16.82 -17.91
C ASN A 199 -23.36 -15.28 -17.96
N PRO A 200 -24.60 -14.75 -18.07
CA PRO A 200 -24.85 -13.31 -18.15
C PRO A 200 -24.30 -12.51 -16.96
N GLU A 201 -24.29 -13.11 -15.76
CA GLU A 201 -23.77 -12.45 -14.56
C GLU A 201 -22.24 -12.32 -14.60
N LEU A 202 -21.53 -13.35 -15.06
CA LEU A 202 -20.09 -13.25 -15.31
C LEU A 202 -19.80 -12.23 -16.42
N PHE A 203 -20.62 -12.17 -17.46
CA PHE A 203 -20.47 -11.15 -18.52
C PHE A 203 -20.61 -9.73 -17.97
N LYS A 204 -21.59 -9.48 -17.09
CA LYS A 204 -21.72 -8.19 -16.38
C LYS A 204 -20.47 -7.87 -15.56
N GLU A 205 -19.94 -8.86 -14.82
CA GLU A 205 -18.70 -8.69 -14.04
C GLU A 205 -17.49 -8.41 -14.93
N ILE A 206 -17.37 -9.04 -16.10
CA ILE A 206 -16.31 -8.76 -17.08
C ILE A 206 -16.43 -7.34 -17.61
N LYS A 207 -17.65 -6.92 -18.00
CA LYS A 207 -17.88 -5.61 -18.60
C LYS A 207 -17.42 -4.48 -17.69
N LYS A 208 -17.52 -4.59 -16.36
CA LYS A 208 -17.00 -3.61 -15.39
C LYS A 208 -15.51 -3.26 -15.57
N TYR A 209 -14.72 -4.16 -16.15
CA TYR A 209 -13.26 -4.02 -16.28
C TYR A 209 -12.78 -4.08 -17.73
N HIS A 210 -13.69 -4.25 -18.69
CA HIS A 210 -13.37 -4.49 -20.09
C HIS A 210 -13.93 -3.37 -20.97
N LEU A 211 -13.04 -2.57 -21.54
CA LEU A 211 -13.36 -1.50 -22.49
C LEU A 211 -13.07 -1.96 -23.91
N ALA A 212 -14.12 -2.17 -24.71
CA ALA A 212 -14.00 -2.39 -26.14
C ALA A 212 -13.84 -1.05 -26.90
N PHE A 213 -13.39 -1.10 -28.15
CA PHE A 213 -13.25 0.10 -28.97
C PHE A 213 -14.59 0.82 -29.19
N ASP A 214 -15.67 0.07 -29.42
CA ASP A 214 -17.00 0.65 -29.66
C ASP A 214 -17.60 1.30 -28.40
N ASP A 215 -17.28 0.76 -27.22
CA ASP A 215 -17.71 1.29 -25.92
C ASP A 215 -17.25 2.75 -25.72
N ILE A 216 -16.13 3.16 -26.34
CA ILE A 216 -15.62 4.55 -26.28
C ILE A 216 -16.66 5.54 -26.79
N PHE A 217 -17.34 5.21 -27.89
CA PHE A 217 -18.32 6.12 -28.48
C PHE A 217 -19.64 6.13 -27.72
N GLU A 218 -19.98 5.04 -27.03
CA GLU A 218 -21.25 4.89 -26.33
C GLU A 218 -21.20 5.49 -24.93
N ILE A 219 -20.05 5.40 -24.27
CA ILE A 219 -19.93 5.67 -22.84
C ILE A 219 -19.19 6.98 -22.57
N PHE A 220 -18.17 7.32 -23.38
CA PHE A 220 -17.31 8.43 -23.01
C PHE A 220 -17.97 9.78 -23.29
N PRO A 221 -17.92 10.72 -22.34
CA PRO A 221 -18.31 12.10 -22.58
C PRO A 221 -17.28 12.80 -23.48
N ASP A 222 -17.73 13.86 -24.15
CA ASP A 222 -16.95 14.55 -25.20
C ASP A 222 -15.58 15.06 -24.72
N ASN A 223 -15.46 15.47 -23.46
CA ASN A 223 -14.19 15.89 -22.88
C ASN A 223 -13.17 14.74 -22.80
N ILE A 224 -13.60 13.54 -22.43
CA ILE A 224 -12.73 12.36 -22.34
C ILE A 224 -12.38 11.86 -23.74
N ILE A 225 -13.34 11.88 -24.68
CA ILE A 225 -13.08 11.58 -26.10
C ILE A 225 -12.02 12.54 -26.64
N ARG A 226 -12.16 13.84 -26.43
CA ARG A 226 -11.17 14.83 -26.86
C ARG A 226 -9.78 14.52 -26.31
N ASP A 227 -9.67 14.28 -25.02
CA ASP A 227 -8.38 14.07 -24.36
C ASP A 227 -7.72 12.77 -24.86
N LEU A 228 -8.51 11.69 -25.01
CA LEU A 228 -8.06 10.41 -25.56
C LEU A 228 -7.59 10.55 -27.01
N MET A 229 -8.43 11.12 -27.88
CA MET A 229 -8.13 11.24 -29.31
C MET A 229 -6.98 12.23 -29.58
N ASN A 230 -6.76 13.18 -28.66
CA ASN A 230 -5.59 14.05 -28.72
C ASN A 230 -4.30 13.37 -28.25
N SER A 231 -4.39 12.29 -27.45
CA SER A 231 -3.23 11.52 -26.97
C SER A 231 -2.65 10.55 -28.00
N VAL A 232 -3.40 10.23 -29.07
CA VAL A 232 -2.98 9.33 -30.14
C VAL A 232 -2.55 10.09 -31.40
N GLU A 233 -1.75 9.42 -32.22
CA GLU A 233 -1.31 9.94 -33.53
C GLU A 233 -2.47 10.00 -34.53
N LEU A 234 -2.47 11.00 -35.40
CA LEU A 234 -3.55 11.22 -36.37
C LEU A 234 -3.69 10.06 -37.36
N ASP A 235 -2.58 9.45 -37.78
CA ASP A 235 -2.59 8.31 -38.70
C ASP A 235 -3.24 7.08 -38.05
N THR A 236 -2.92 6.81 -36.77
CA THR A 236 -3.56 5.76 -35.98
C THR A 236 -5.06 6.04 -35.83
N LEU A 237 -5.44 7.29 -35.56
CA LEU A 237 -6.84 7.68 -35.42
C LEU A 237 -7.62 7.45 -36.73
N ALA A 238 -7.07 7.91 -37.86
CA ALA A 238 -7.70 7.74 -39.17
C ALA A 238 -7.84 6.26 -39.56
N LEU A 239 -6.86 5.44 -39.19
CA LEU A 239 -6.87 4.00 -39.41
C LEU A 239 -7.93 3.29 -38.55
N ALA A 240 -8.05 3.65 -37.28
CA ALA A 240 -8.99 3.04 -36.34
C ALA A 240 -10.45 3.39 -36.65
N LEU A 241 -10.71 4.63 -37.10
CA LEU A 241 -12.03 5.12 -37.50
C LEU A 241 -12.52 4.55 -38.84
N LYS A 242 -11.69 3.80 -39.55
CA LYS A 242 -12.10 3.17 -40.81
C LYS A 242 -13.23 2.17 -40.57
N GLY A 243 -14.34 2.37 -41.29
CA GLY A 243 -15.53 1.52 -41.18
C GLY A 243 -16.40 1.80 -39.94
N VAL A 244 -16.11 2.88 -39.19
CA VAL A 244 -16.99 3.40 -38.13
C VAL A 244 -18.07 4.28 -38.78
N ASP A 245 -19.26 4.33 -38.17
CA ASP A 245 -20.36 5.18 -38.64
C ASP A 245 -19.95 6.66 -38.71
N GLN A 246 -20.36 7.34 -39.78
CA GLN A 246 -19.97 8.73 -40.04
C GLN A 246 -20.32 9.66 -38.88
N GLU A 247 -21.45 9.45 -38.21
CA GLU A 247 -21.86 10.25 -37.05
C GLU A 247 -20.86 10.16 -35.88
N LYS A 248 -20.34 8.96 -35.61
CA LYS A 248 -19.31 8.75 -34.57
C LYS A 248 -17.97 9.36 -34.99
N VAL A 249 -17.62 9.25 -36.28
CA VAL A 249 -16.42 9.87 -36.86
C VAL A 249 -16.48 11.39 -36.73
N ASP A 250 -17.59 12.01 -37.10
CA ASP A 250 -17.79 13.45 -37.02
C ASP A 250 -17.70 13.93 -35.56
N ARG A 251 -18.35 13.24 -34.63
CA ARG A 251 -18.26 13.53 -33.18
C ARG A 251 -16.83 13.53 -32.68
N VAL A 252 -16.00 12.58 -33.13
CA VAL A 252 -14.58 12.54 -32.76
C VAL A 252 -13.83 13.73 -33.33
N ILE A 253 -14.00 14.00 -34.63
CA ILE A 253 -13.28 15.06 -35.32
C ILE A 253 -13.64 16.41 -34.71
N GLU A 254 -14.93 16.69 -34.49
CA GLU A 254 -15.40 17.94 -33.89
C GLU A 254 -14.83 18.20 -32.48
N ASN A 255 -14.50 17.14 -31.76
CA ASN A 255 -13.86 17.23 -30.45
C ASN A 255 -12.34 17.43 -30.49
N LEU A 256 -11.67 17.21 -31.63
CA LEU A 256 -10.23 17.44 -31.77
C LEU A 256 -9.88 18.95 -31.75
N PRO A 257 -8.64 19.32 -31.39
CA PRO A 257 -8.16 20.68 -31.60
C PRO A 257 -8.21 21.09 -33.08
N GLN A 258 -8.56 22.35 -33.39
CA GLN A 258 -8.71 22.87 -34.77
C GLN A 258 -7.52 22.53 -35.70
N LYS A 259 -6.29 22.54 -35.17
CA LYS A 259 -5.09 22.17 -35.93
C LYS A 259 -5.11 20.71 -36.36
N LYS A 260 -5.50 19.80 -35.46
CA LYS A 260 -5.61 18.35 -35.74
C LYS A 260 -6.80 18.07 -36.66
N GLN A 261 -7.93 18.77 -36.48
CA GLN A 261 -9.08 18.69 -37.39
C GLN A 261 -8.69 19.00 -38.84
N ALA A 262 -7.96 20.11 -39.05
CA ALA A 262 -7.54 20.53 -40.39
C ALA A 262 -6.50 19.60 -41.03
N MET A 263 -5.81 18.78 -40.23
CA MET A 263 -4.80 17.82 -40.68
C MET A 263 -5.33 16.39 -40.76
N TYR A 264 -6.57 16.15 -40.30
CA TYR A 264 -7.18 14.83 -40.35
C TYR A 264 -7.56 14.49 -41.80
N GLU A 265 -7.05 13.38 -42.29
CA GLU A 265 -7.40 12.82 -43.59
C GLU A 265 -7.91 11.39 -43.38
N SER A 266 -9.06 11.05 -43.96
CA SER A 266 -9.59 9.70 -43.88
C SER A 266 -8.73 8.74 -44.71
N VAL A 267 -8.54 7.51 -44.21
CA VAL A 267 -7.75 6.51 -44.94
C VAL A 267 -8.56 5.95 -46.11
N GLU A 268 -8.23 6.42 -47.31
CA GLU A 268 -8.81 5.91 -48.56
C GLU A 268 -8.28 4.51 -48.95
N GLY A 269 -9.00 3.82 -49.83
CA GLY A 269 -8.56 2.54 -50.40
C GLY A 269 -8.71 1.32 -49.48
N ALA A 270 -8.22 0.16 -49.95
CA ALA A 270 -8.28 -1.08 -49.17
C ALA A 270 -7.16 -1.10 -48.12
N VAL A 271 -7.52 -1.41 -46.88
CA VAL A 271 -6.59 -1.52 -45.74
C VAL A 271 -6.81 -2.88 -45.11
N SER A 272 -5.73 -3.49 -44.59
CA SER A 272 -5.84 -4.80 -43.97
C SER A 272 -6.61 -4.69 -42.65
N LYS A 273 -7.48 -5.68 -42.38
CA LYS A 273 -8.22 -5.75 -41.11
C LYS A 273 -7.28 -5.73 -39.90
N ARG A 274 -6.12 -6.38 -40.02
CA ARG A 274 -5.09 -6.41 -38.97
C ARG A 274 -4.58 -5.02 -38.58
N ASP A 275 -4.41 -4.12 -39.56
CA ASP A 275 -3.90 -2.78 -39.29
C ASP A 275 -4.96 -1.92 -38.59
N ILE A 276 -6.24 -2.07 -38.99
CA ILE A 276 -7.38 -1.43 -38.32
C ILE A 276 -7.48 -1.90 -36.87
N ASP A 277 -7.43 -3.22 -36.65
CA ASP A 277 -7.50 -3.84 -35.32
C ASP A 277 -6.33 -3.39 -34.43
N GLY A 278 -5.13 -3.28 -34.99
CA GLY A 278 -3.96 -2.73 -34.31
C GLY A 278 -4.16 -1.29 -33.85
N ALA A 279 -4.70 -0.44 -34.71
CA ALA A 279 -4.97 0.95 -34.38
C ALA A 279 -6.06 1.11 -33.30
N ARG A 280 -7.13 0.30 -33.39
CA ARG A 280 -8.20 0.26 -32.36
C ARG A 280 -7.66 -0.21 -31.00
N LYS A 281 -6.75 -1.20 -31.01
CA LYS A 281 -6.06 -1.67 -29.79
C LYS A 281 -5.15 -0.60 -29.19
N GLU A 282 -4.49 0.21 -30.01
CA GLU A 282 -3.68 1.32 -29.55
C GLU A 282 -4.53 2.38 -28.82
N ILE A 283 -5.70 2.73 -29.37
CA ILE A 283 -6.64 3.67 -28.75
C ILE A 283 -7.20 3.13 -27.42
N THR A 284 -7.66 1.87 -27.38
CA THR A 284 -8.16 1.27 -26.13
C THR A 284 -7.07 1.14 -25.06
N THR A 285 -5.81 0.90 -25.47
CA THR A 285 -4.66 0.90 -24.56
C THR A 285 -4.39 2.30 -23.99
N ALA A 286 -4.47 3.35 -24.83
CA ALA A 286 -4.36 4.73 -24.39
C ALA A 286 -5.48 5.10 -23.40
N ALA A 287 -6.71 4.65 -23.64
CA ALA A 287 -7.83 4.86 -22.74
C ALA A 287 -7.62 4.17 -21.37
N LYS A 288 -7.15 2.92 -21.36
CA LYS A 288 -6.80 2.21 -20.11
C LYS A 288 -5.69 2.93 -19.33
N LYS A 289 -4.73 3.53 -20.04
CA LYS A 289 -3.69 4.34 -19.38
C LYS A 289 -4.28 5.60 -18.74
N MET A 290 -5.19 6.30 -19.43
CA MET A 290 -5.88 7.46 -18.86
C MET A 290 -6.73 7.09 -17.63
N GLU A 291 -7.38 5.93 -17.63
CA GLU A 291 -8.07 5.39 -16.45
C GLU A 291 -7.09 5.17 -15.29
N ALA A 292 -5.96 4.52 -15.55
CA ALA A 292 -4.93 4.26 -14.55
C ALA A 292 -4.32 5.55 -13.97
N ASP A 293 -4.24 6.61 -14.79
CA ASP A 293 -3.80 7.95 -14.39
C ASP A 293 -4.91 8.74 -13.64
N GLY A 294 -6.11 8.16 -13.47
CA GLY A 294 -7.22 8.73 -12.72
C GLY A 294 -8.07 9.75 -13.50
N ALA A 295 -7.96 9.80 -14.83
CA ALA A 295 -8.73 10.74 -15.66
C ALA A 295 -10.24 10.43 -15.66
N PHE A 296 -10.60 9.15 -15.52
CA PHE A 296 -11.96 8.66 -15.35
C PHE A 296 -11.95 7.30 -14.64
N ASN A 297 -13.13 6.82 -14.23
CA ASN A 297 -13.33 5.48 -13.70
C ASN A 297 -14.29 4.72 -14.60
N LEU A 298 -13.83 3.62 -15.20
CA LEU A 298 -14.61 2.86 -16.17
C LEU A 298 -15.84 2.20 -15.52
N ALA A 299 -15.72 1.70 -14.28
CA ALA A 299 -16.81 1.04 -13.57
C ALA A 299 -17.96 2.01 -13.27
N ASP A 300 -17.64 3.27 -12.93
CA ASP A 300 -18.65 4.31 -12.67
C ASP A 300 -19.39 4.70 -13.96
N MET A 301 -18.66 4.77 -15.08
CA MET A 301 -19.22 5.10 -16.39
C MET A 301 -20.15 4.01 -16.93
N LEU A 302 -19.82 2.74 -16.68
CA LEU A 302 -20.64 1.59 -17.07
C LEU A 302 -21.85 1.41 -16.13
N GLY A 303 -21.66 1.61 -14.83
CA GLY A 303 -22.70 1.43 -13.80
C GLY A 303 -23.75 2.54 -13.74
N GLY A 304 -23.48 3.72 -14.31
CA GLY A 304 -24.42 4.84 -14.36
C GLY A 304 -25.68 4.61 -15.21
N SER A 305 -25.76 3.51 -15.95
CA SER A 305 -26.89 3.17 -16.82
C SER A 305 -28.03 2.37 -16.12
N GLU A 306 -27.85 1.91 -14.88
CA GLU A 306 -28.85 1.11 -14.13
C GLU A 306 -29.64 1.89 -13.06
N MET A 307 -29.72 3.23 -13.12
CA MET A 307 -30.68 4.01 -12.30
C MET A 307 -31.70 4.76 -13.16
N VAL A 308 -32.58 4.04 -13.86
CA VAL A 308 -33.90 4.54 -14.24
C VAL A 308 -34.91 3.39 -14.26
N GLU A 309 -35.58 3.16 -13.12
CA GLU A 309 -37.05 3.15 -12.96
C GLU A 309 -37.44 3.12 -11.47
#